data_AF-A0A4R1BKI7-F1
#
_entry.id   AF-A0A4R1BKI7-F1
#
_cell.length_a   1.000
_cell.length_b   1.000
_cell.length_c   1.000
_cell.angle_alpha   90.00
_cell.angle_beta   90.00
_cell.angle_gamma   90.00
#
_symmetry.space_group_name_H-M   'P 1'
#
loop_
_entity.id
_entity.type
_entity.pdbx_description
1 polymer ?
#
loop_
_entity_poly.entity_id
_entity_poly.type
_entity_poly.pdbx_seq_one_letter_code
_entity_poly.pdbx_strand_id
1 'polypeptide(L)'
;MTAKTKMILGLAGAAAAGVVVGLLLAPEKGSDLRGRIGKTAGDWTDSLTDLFANAKGELQNLAKKGRSAADDAVDGFNSARERYS
;
A
#
# COMPACT_ATOMS: atom_id res chain seq x y z
N MET A 1 -11.24 -20.95 -6.20
CA MET A 1 -10.45 -20.07 -5.31
C MET A 1 -11.40 -19.13 -4.60
N THR A 2 -11.36 -19.07 -3.26
CA THR A 2 -12.18 -18.09 -2.52
C THR A 2 -11.67 -16.67 -2.74
N ALA A 3 -12.56 -15.67 -2.72
CA ALA A 3 -12.23 -14.26 -2.97
C ALA A 3 -11.11 -13.74 -2.04
N LYS A 4 -11.09 -14.23 -0.78
CA LYS A 4 -10.01 -13.90 0.18
C LYS A 4 -8.62 -14.32 -0.31
N THR A 5 -8.49 -15.49 -0.93
CA THR A 5 -7.21 -15.96 -1.46
C THR A 5 -6.73 -15.08 -2.61
N LYS A 6 -7.63 -14.66 -3.50
CA LYS A 6 -7.29 -13.73 -4.59
C LYS A 6 -6.88 -12.35 -4.06
N MET A 7 -7.56 -11.86 -3.04
CA MET A 7 -7.23 -10.58 -2.38
C MET A 7 -5.85 -10.63 -1.69
N ILE A 8 -5.57 -11.69 -0.92
CA ILE A 8 -4.27 -11.87 -0.25
C ILE A 8 -3.15 -11.96 -1.30
N LEU A 9 -3.37 -12.72 -2.38
CA LEU A 9 -2.38 -12.84 -3.45
C LEU A 9 -2.15 -11.52 -4.18
N GLY A 10 -3.21 -10.75 -4.43
CA GLY A 10 -3.11 -9.42 -5.02
C GLY A 10 -2.34 -8.44 -4.14
N LEU A 11 -2.62 -8.43 -2.83
CA LEU A 11 -1.91 -7.61 -1.85
C LEU A 11 -0.43 -8.01 -1.73
N ALA A 12 -0.14 -9.30 -1.67
CA ALA A 12 1.24 -9.80 -1.62
C ALA A 12 2.01 -9.45 -2.89
N GLY A 13 1.39 -9.58 -4.07
CA GLY A 13 1.98 -9.19 -5.35
C GLY A 13 2.25 -7.69 -5.43
N ALA A 14 1.30 -6.86 -4.99
CA ALA A 14 1.45 -5.40 -4.96
C ALA A 14 2.57 -4.97 -3.99
N ALA A 15 2.65 -5.57 -2.81
CA ALA A 15 3.71 -5.30 -1.85
C ALA A 15 5.09 -5.68 -2.41
N ALA A 16 5.22 -6.86 -3.02
CA ALA A 16 6.47 -7.29 -3.65
C ALA A 16 6.89 -6.36 -4.79
N ALA A 17 5.95 -5.98 -5.67
CA ALA A 17 6.22 -5.02 -6.75
C ALA A 17 6.65 -3.65 -6.19
N GLY A 18 6.02 -3.18 -5.12
CA GLY A 18 6.39 -1.93 -4.44
C GLY A 18 7.81 -1.97 -3.87
N VAL A 19 8.21 -3.08 -3.24
CA VAL A 19 9.57 -3.27 -2.73
C VAL A 19 10.58 -3.29 -3.87
N VAL A 20 10.30 -4.00 -4.97
CA VAL A 20 11.19 -4.03 -6.14
C VAL A 20 11.38 -2.63 -6.71
N VAL A 21 10.30 -1.87 -6.90
CA VAL A 21 10.37 -0.48 -7.40
C VAL A 21 11.13 0.42 -6.42
N GLY A 22 10.89 0.28 -5.11
CA GLY A 22 11.61 1.03 -4.08
C GLY A 22 13.10 0.72 -4.04
N LEU A 23 13.48 -0.54 -4.18
CA LEU A 23 14.87 -0.99 -4.26
C LEU A 23 15.57 -0.54 -5.55
N LEU A 24 14.85 -0.48 -6.67
CA LEU A 24 15.39 0.08 -7.92
C LEU A 24 15.62 1.59 -7.82
N LEU A 25 14.74 2.31 -7.12
CA LEU A 25 14.85 3.75 -6.93
C LEU A 25 15.95 4.14 -5.93
N ALA A 26 16.17 3.33 -4.91
CA ALA A 26 17.23 3.53 -3.90
C ALA A 26 17.98 2.22 -3.61
N PRO A 27 18.94 1.83 -4.47
CA PRO A 27 19.69 0.61 -4.27
C PRO A 27 20.72 0.79 -3.15
N GLU A 28 20.54 0.06 -2.05
CA GLU A 28 21.54 -0.04 -0.99
C GLU A 28 22.38 -1.31 -1.15
N LYS A 29 23.65 -1.24 -0.76
CA LYS A 29 24.51 -2.43 -0.69
C LYS A 29 24.03 -3.33 0.45
N GLY A 30 23.94 -4.64 0.20
CA GLY A 30 23.39 -5.60 1.17
C GLY A 30 24.09 -5.62 2.54
N SER A 31 25.39 -5.30 2.59
CA SER A 31 26.15 -5.18 3.85
C SER A 31 25.69 -3.99 4.68
N ASP A 32 25.45 -2.85 4.03
CA ASP A 32 24.98 -1.63 4.67
C ASP A 32 23.49 -1.71 5.01
N LEU A 33 22.69 -2.39 4.18
CA LEU A 33 21.24 -2.55 4.37
C LEU A 33 20.92 -3.22 5.71
N ARG A 34 21.65 -4.29 6.10
CA ARG A 34 21.40 -4.97 7.39
C ARG A 34 21.73 -4.07 8.58
N GLY A 35 22.81 -3.29 8.49
CA GLY A 35 23.19 -2.33 9.52
C GLY A 35 22.22 -1.14 9.61
N ARG A 36 21.73 -0.67 8.46
CA ARG A 36 20.77 0.42 8.36
C ARG A 36 19.38 -0.01 8.83
N ILE A 37 18.89 -1.20 8.47
CA ILE A 37 17.60 -1.71 8.97
C ILE A 37 17.58 -1.71 10.50
N GLY A 38 18.64 -2.17 11.17
CA GLY A 38 18.68 -2.21 12.63
C GLY A 38 18.60 -0.84 13.29
N LYS A 39 19.30 0.17 12.74
CA LYS A 39 19.27 1.55 13.28
C LYS A 39 18.00 2.29 12.88
N THR A 40 17.67 2.25 11.59
CA THR A 40 16.51 2.89 10.99
C THR A 40 15.21 2.36 11.58
N ALA A 41 15.07 1.05 11.87
CA ALA A 41 13.83 0.50 12.43
C ALA A 41 13.50 1.05 13.83
N GLY A 42 14.52 1.30 14.67
CA GLY A 42 14.32 1.93 15.98
C GLY A 42 13.78 3.35 15.83
N ASP A 43 14.51 4.19 15.09
CA ASP A 43 14.17 5.61 14.89
C ASP A 43 12.87 5.80 14.08
N TRP A 44 12.59 4.86 13.17
CA TRP A 44 11.37 4.87 12.37
C TRP A 44 10.15 4.47 13.18
N THR A 45 10.26 3.61 14.18
CA THR A 45 9.06 3.21 14.96
C THR A 45 8.43 4.41 15.65
N ASP A 46 9.24 5.26 16.27
CA ASP A 46 8.74 6.47 16.93
C ASP A 46 8.26 7.52 15.92
N SER A 47 9.04 7.76 14.86
CA SER A 47 8.67 8.72 13.82
C SER A 47 7.41 8.30 13.04
N LEU A 48 7.27 7.00 12.73
CA LEU A 48 6.10 6.46 12.07
C LEU A 48 4.88 6.47 12.98
N THR A 49 5.05 6.25 14.28
CA THR A 49 3.94 6.33 15.23
C THR A 49 3.38 7.75 15.29
N ASP A 50 4.26 8.75 15.35
CA ASP A 50 3.86 10.16 15.40
C ASP A 50 3.28 10.64 14.06
N LEU A 51 3.91 10.26 12.94
CA LEU A 51 3.36 10.52 11.60
C LEU A 51 2.05 9.80 11.37
N PHE A 52 1.87 8.57 11.85
CA PHE A 52 0.62 7.83 11.72
C PHE A 52 -0.49 8.46 12.57
N ALA A 53 -0.17 8.95 13.77
CA ALA A 53 -1.12 9.67 14.61
C ALA A 53 -1.62 10.94 13.92
N ASN A 54 -0.72 11.74 13.33
CA ASN A 54 -1.06 12.93 12.56
C ASN A 54 -1.78 12.60 11.23
N ALA A 55 -1.25 11.64 10.48
CA ALA A 55 -1.80 11.20 9.21
C ALA A 55 -3.19 10.60 9.39
N LYS A 56 -3.51 9.90 10.49
CA LYS A 56 -4.84 9.32 10.72
C LYS A 56 -5.97 10.36 10.62
N GLY A 57 -5.71 11.63 10.95
CA GLY A 57 -6.66 12.73 10.78
C GLY A 57 -6.91 13.08 9.31
N GLU A 58 -5.86 13.38 8.55
CA GLU A 58 -5.96 13.72 7.12
C GLU A 58 -6.35 12.53 6.25
N LEU A 59 -5.82 11.35 6.57
CA LEU A 59 -6.02 10.11 5.85
C LEU A 59 -7.45 9.61 6.00
N GLN A 60 -8.17 9.96 7.06
CA GLN A 60 -9.63 9.71 7.11
C GLN A 60 -10.40 10.54 6.09
N ASN A 61 -10.05 11.80 5.89
CA ASN A 61 -10.71 12.66 4.89
C ASN A 61 -10.31 12.25 3.48
N LEU A 62 -9.04 11.91 3.27
CA LEU A 62 -8.55 11.40 1.99
C LEU A 62 -9.13 10.02 1.68
N ALA A 63 -9.21 9.12 2.67
CA ALA A 63 -9.82 7.80 2.50
C ALA A 63 -11.31 7.89 2.18
N LYS A 64 -12.05 8.85 2.76
CA LYS A 64 -13.45 9.10 2.38
C LYS A 64 -13.57 9.49 0.91
N LYS A 65 -12.76 10.44 0.43
CA LYS A 65 -12.76 10.86 -0.99
C LYS A 65 -12.30 9.73 -1.92
N GLY A 66 -11.22 9.04 -1.55
CA GLY A 66 -10.68 7.91 -2.32
C GLY A 66 -11.66 6.73 -2.37
N ARG A 67 -12.41 6.49 -1.29
CA ARG A 67 -13.45 5.47 -1.26
C ARG A 67 -14.62 5.81 -2.17
N SER A 68 -15.10 7.06 -2.18
CA SER A 68 -16.13 7.49 -3.14
C SER A 68 -15.65 7.34 -4.58
N ALA A 69 -14.44 7.80 -4.91
CA ALA A 69 -13.89 7.64 -6.26
C ALA A 69 -13.68 6.16 -6.65
N ALA A 70 -13.33 5.31 -5.69
CA ALA A 70 -13.19 3.88 -5.90
C ALA A 70 -14.55 3.20 -6.11
N ASP A 71 -15.56 3.54 -5.31
CA ASP A 71 -16.92 3.01 -5.44
C ASP A 71 -17.51 3.41 -6.82
N ASP A 72 -17.35 4.67 -7.26
CA ASP A 72 -17.77 5.13 -8.59
C ASP A 72 -17.08 4.34 -9.72
N ALA A 73 -15.78 4.05 -9.56
CA ALA A 73 -15.01 3.28 -10.55
C ALA A 73 -15.43 1.80 -10.57
N VAL A 74 -15.71 1.21 -9.39
CA VAL A 74 -16.21 -0.16 -9.28
C VAL A 74 -17.60 -0.28 -9.89
N ASP A 75 -18.48 0.68 -9.66
CA ASP A 75 -19.82 0.71 -10.24
C ASP A 75 -19.78 0.88 -11.76
N GLY A 76 -18.90 1.75 -12.27
CA GLY A 76 -18.63 1.87 -13.70
C GLY A 76 -18.10 0.58 -14.33
N PHE A 77 -17.22 -0.14 -13.62
CA PHE A 77 -16.71 -1.43 -14.07
C PHE A 77 -17.78 -2.53 -14.04
N ASN A 78 -18.57 -2.61 -12.98
CA ASN A 78 -19.65 -3.60 -12.85
C ASN A 78 -20.71 -3.39 -13.93
N SER A 79 -21.12 -2.16 -14.18
CA SER A 79 -22.10 -1.82 -15.22
C SER A 79 -21.56 -2.08 -16.65
N ALA A 80 -20.27 -1.85 -16.90
CA ALA A 80 -19.64 -2.23 -18.16
C ALA A 80 -19.56 -3.75 -18.33
N ARG A 81 -19.25 -4.48 -17.25
CA ARG A 81 -19.20 -5.94 -17.24
C ARG A 81 -20.58 -6.56 -17.50
N GLU A 82 -21.62 -6.00 -16.88
CA GLU A 82 -23.00 -6.47 -16.99
C GLU A 82 -23.62 -6.18 -18.36
N ARG A 83 -23.16 -5.12 -19.05
CA ARG A 83 -23.51 -4.86 -20.46
C ARG A 83 -22.84 -5.80 -21.46
N TYR A 84 -21.73 -6.46 -21.08
CA TYR A 84 -20.97 -7.37 -21.94
C TYR A 84 -21.21 -8.85 -21.64
N SER A 85 -21.93 -9.17 -20.56
CA SER A 85 -22.39 -10.51 -20.19
C SER A 85 -23.82 -10.75 -20.64
#